data_AF-A0A0F8A0Z4-F1
#
_entry.id   AF-A0A0F8A0Z4-F1
#
_cell.length_a   1.000
_cell.length_b   1.000
_cell.length_c   1.000
_cell.angle_alpha   90.00
_cell.angle_beta   90.00
_cell.angle_gamma   90.00
#
_symmetry.space_group_name_H-M   'P 1'
#
loop_
_entity.id
_entity.type
_entity.pdbx_description
1 polymer ?
#
loop_
_entity_poly.entity_id
_entity_poly.type
_entity_poly.pdbx_seq_one_letter_code
_entity_poly.pdbx_strand_id
1 'polypeptide(L)'
;MASIRAVSSSVFCRHAEWARHAHTVLAWPSARTHYYLGAPGALERATADVSAIADAVAAFEPVTLVVGRERLADARRRFPSPGSTRHPVRLHPYDGQGQQLDLWMRDIAPVFVTRRGRGAENQGSGLAGVDFNWNGWGNKFRTDDGARLARQLLQDLGVERVSSSLVTEGGAIEVDGQGTLMATKSSIINDNRNPGLSQHDVEAELRRTLGVDKFIWFPGVKCADVTDCHVDALARFVRPGLILLSKPAKGPDSPWTRVYREAREILSSATDAQGQHLEVIDVVEPDIPLDETDEGESPVFSYVNYLIVNGGLILPQFGDAKADAAALEVASRVFGEERQIMPVVIRQLPLLGGGIHCATQQVPWTD
;
A
#
# COMPACT_ATOMS: atom_id res chain seq x y z
N MET A 1 -45.78 -21.07 5.09
CA MET A 1 -44.89 -20.17 5.84
C MET A 1 -43.58 -20.90 6.10
N ALA A 2 -42.62 -20.76 5.20
CA ALA A 2 -41.27 -21.32 5.38
C ALA A 2 -40.37 -20.22 5.94
N SER A 3 -39.80 -20.49 7.11
CA SER A 3 -38.87 -19.62 7.82
C SER A 3 -37.67 -19.29 6.93
N ILE A 4 -37.53 -18.01 6.57
CA ILE A 4 -36.27 -17.45 6.07
C ILE A 4 -35.30 -17.56 7.23
N ARG A 5 -34.40 -18.55 7.17
CA ARG A 5 -33.20 -18.56 8.01
C ARG A 5 -32.42 -17.28 7.64
N ALA A 6 -32.40 -16.32 8.57
CA ALA A 6 -31.47 -15.21 8.51
C ALA A 6 -30.05 -15.79 8.41
N VAL A 7 -29.43 -15.66 7.23
CA VAL A 7 -28.01 -15.93 7.07
C VAL A 7 -27.32 -14.85 7.91
N SER A 8 -26.76 -15.27 9.04
CA SER A 8 -25.86 -14.45 9.84
C SER A 8 -24.59 -14.19 9.03
N SER A 9 -24.62 -13.22 8.10
CA SER A 9 -23.46 -12.88 7.29
C SER A 9 -22.53 -12.03 8.14
N SER A 10 -21.49 -12.65 8.69
CA SER A 10 -20.34 -11.92 9.21
C SER A 10 -19.79 -10.99 8.11
N VAL A 11 -19.59 -9.72 8.44
CA VAL A 11 -19.04 -8.73 7.51
C VAL A 11 -17.56 -8.56 7.84
N PHE A 12 -16.70 -8.64 6.81
CA PHE A 12 -15.29 -8.27 6.95
C PHE A 12 -15.14 -6.76 6.87
N CYS A 13 -14.26 -6.19 7.68
CA CYS A 13 -14.04 -4.75 7.75
C CYS A 13 -12.55 -4.46 7.65
N ARG A 14 -12.15 -3.71 6.62
CA ARG A 14 -10.81 -3.13 6.52
C ARG A 14 -10.75 -1.89 7.40
N HIS A 15 -9.75 -1.85 8.29
CA HIS A 15 -9.50 -0.69 9.13
C HIS A 15 -8.82 0.41 8.31
N ALA A 16 -9.02 1.66 8.70
CA ALA A 16 -8.18 2.75 8.20
C ALA A 16 -6.72 2.52 8.59
N GLU A 17 -5.78 3.09 7.83
CA GLU A 17 -4.35 2.93 8.11
C GLU A 17 -3.88 3.62 9.39
N TRP A 18 -4.66 4.56 9.93
CA TRP A 18 -4.35 5.16 11.23
C TRP A 18 -4.86 4.35 12.42
N ALA A 19 -5.57 3.24 12.20
CA ALA A 19 -5.94 2.33 13.27
C ALA A 19 -4.69 1.72 13.93
N ARG A 20 -4.85 1.19 15.14
CA ARG A 20 -3.72 0.59 15.86
C ARG A 20 -3.20 -0.64 15.11
N HIS A 21 -1.89 -0.76 14.98
CA HIS A 21 -1.24 -1.90 14.31
C HIS A 21 -0.67 -2.91 15.32
N ALA A 22 -0.67 -4.18 14.92
CA ALA A 22 0.12 -5.23 15.57
C ALA A 22 1.57 -5.23 15.10
N HIS A 23 1.78 -5.06 13.79
CA HIS A 23 3.08 -4.96 13.14
C HIS A 23 2.91 -4.50 11.68
N THR A 24 4.01 -4.14 11.04
CA THR A 24 4.05 -3.85 9.60
C THR A 24 4.91 -4.88 8.87
N VAL A 25 4.46 -5.32 7.70
CA VAL A 25 5.13 -6.29 6.84
C VAL A 25 5.94 -5.55 5.77
N LEU A 26 7.19 -5.97 5.57
CA LEU A 26 8.08 -5.55 4.47
C LEU A 26 8.72 -6.78 3.82
N ALA A 27 9.23 -6.63 2.60
CA ALA A 27 10.11 -7.62 1.98
C ALA A 27 11.57 -7.17 2.01
N TRP A 28 12.47 -8.12 2.22
CA TRP A 28 13.88 -7.91 1.93
C TRP A 28 14.13 -8.12 0.43
N PRO A 29 14.79 -7.17 -0.27
CA PRO A 29 15.03 -7.26 -1.71
C PRO A 29 15.65 -8.60 -2.13
N SER A 30 15.03 -9.31 -3.07
CA SER A 30 15.61 -10.53 -3.63
C SER A 30 16.65 -10.19 -4.70
N ALA A 31 17.77 -10.92 -4.69
CA ALA A 31 18.80 -10.78 -5.74
C ALA A 31 18.33 -11.29 -7.11
N ARG A 32 17.18 -11.99 -7.17
CA ARG A 32 16.65 -12.62 -8.39
C ARG A 32 15.52 -11.82 -9.03
N THR A 33 15.11 -10.71 -8.44
CA THR A 33 14.07 -9.85 -8.99
C THR A 33 14.61 -9.04 -10.18
N HIS A 34 13.80 -8.90 -11.22
CA HIS A 34 14.19 -8.31 -12.50
C HIS A 34 14.72 -6.86 -12.37
N TYR A 35 14.24 -6.08 -11.41
CA TYR A 35 14.68 -4.71 -11.09
C TYR A 35 16.20 -4.53 -11.00
N TYR A 36 16.91 -5.56 -10.55
CA TYR A 36 18.34 -5.47 -10.24
C TYR A 36 19.21 -6.10 -11.31
N LEU A 37 18.60 -6.86 -12.23
CA LEU A 37 19.33 -7.58 -13.27
C LEU A 37 19.82 -6.57 -14.31
N GLY A 38 21.14 -6.42 -14.44
CA GLY A 38 21.74 -5.48 -15.39
C GLY A 38 21.92 -4.05 -14.85
N ALA A 39 21.58 -3.78 -13.59
CA ALA A 39 21.76 -2.47 -12.94
C ALA A 39 22.72 -2.57 -11.74
N PRO A 40 24.05 -2.40 -11.95
CA PRO A 40 25.03 -2.48 -10.89
C PRO A 40 24.71 -1.55 -9.71
N GLY A 41 24.79 -2.10 -8.48
CA GLY A 41 24.51 -1.34 -7.27
C GLY A 41 23.02 -1.20 -6.92
N ALA A 42 22.08 -1.55 -7.82
CA ALA A 42 20.65 -1.32 -7.58
C ALA A 42 20.12 -2.16 -6.42
N LEU A 43 20.59 -3.40 -6.29
CA LEU A 43 20.23 -4.27 -5.17
C LEU A 43 20.72 -3.71 -3.83
N GLU A 44 21.97 -3.23 -3.76
CA GLU A 44 22.51 -2.62 -2.54
C GLU A 44 21.74 -1.35 -2.17
N ARG A 45 21.44 -0.48 -3.14
CA ARG A 45 20.68 0.76 -2.89
C ARG A 45 19.23 0.48 -2.46
N ALA A 46 18.54 -0.47 -3.10
CA ALA A 46 17.21 -0.90 -2.66
C ALA A 46 17.24 -1.54 -1.27
N THR A 47 18.28 -2.32 -0.98
CA THR A 47 18.49 -2.89 0.37
C THR A 47 18.70 -1.79 1.42
N ALA A 48 19.41 -0.70 1.07
CA ALA A 48 19.60 0.43 1.95
C ALA A 48 18.28 1.18 2.24
N ASP A 49 17.49 1.45 1.20
CA ASP A 49 16.16 2.08 1.34
C ASP A 49 15.23 1.23 2.22
N VAL A 50 15.09 -0.07 1.93
CA VAL A 50 14.27 -0.99 2.74
C VAL A 50 14.77 -1.06 4.18
N SER A 51 16.09 -1.06 4.40
CA SER A 51 16.67 -1.03 5.75
C SER A 51 16.27 0.25 6.50
N ALA A 52 16.33 1.40 5.84
CA ALA A 52 15.96 2.69 6.43
C ALA A 52 14.47 2.74 6.78
N ILE A 53 13.60 2.23 5.90
CA ILE A 53 12.16 2.13 6.18
C ILE A 53 11.92 1.17 7.36
N ALA A 54 12.54 0.00 7.37
CA ALA A 54 12.37 -0.98 8.45
C ALA A 54 12.84 -0.43 9.81
N ASP A 55 13.96 0.29 9.87
CA ASP A 55 14.41 0.97 11.09
C ASP A 55 13.41 2.04 11.55
N ALA A 56 12.90 2.84 10.60
CA ALA A 56 11.95 3.91 10.88
C ALA A 56 10.62 3.35 11.42
N VAL A 57 10.08 2.29 10.82
CA VAL A 57 8.90 1.58 11.32
C VAL A 57 9.18 0.94 12.69
N ALA A 58 10.35 0.32 12.85
CA ALA A 58 10.77 -0.30 14.11
C ALA A 58 11.00 0.71 15.25
N ALA A 59 10.97 2.01 14.99
CA ALA A 59 10.90 3.04 16.02
C ALA A 59 9.50 3.20 16.63
N PHE A 60 8.46 2.63 16.02
CA PHE A 60 7.05 2.79 16.41
C PHE A 60 6.33 1.47 16.66
N GLU A 61 6.65 0.43 15.89
CA GLU A 61 5.96 -0.87 15.99
C GLU A 61 6.82 -2.03 15.47
N PRO A 62 6.49 -3.29 15.81
CA PRO A 62 7.22 -4.44 15.30
C PRO A 62 7.17 -4.53 13.76
N VAL A 63 8.22 -5.10 13.18
CA VAL A 63 8.31 -5.37 11.74
C VAL A 63 8.38 -6.87 11.49
N THR A 64 7.58 -7.36 10.54
CA THR A 64 7.77 -8.67 9.92
C THR A 64 8.46 -8.47 8.58
N LEU A 65 9.71 -8.88 8.48
CA LEU A 65 10.50 -8.77 7.26
C LEU A 65 10.51 -10.12 6.54
N VAL A 66 9.78 -10.24 5.44
CA VAL A 66 9.74 -11.44 4.59
C VAL A 66 11.02 -11.53 3.77
N VAL A 67 11.71 -12.67 3.81
CA VAL A 67 13.04 -12.81 3.23
C VAL A 67 13.15 -14.10 2.42
N GLY A 68 13.52 -13.99 1.15
CA GLY A 68 13.93 -15.15 0.35
C GLY A 68 15.14 -15.87 0.97
N ARG A 69 15.15 -17.21 0.92
CA ARG A 69 16.22 -18.01 1.55
C ARG A 69 17.62 -17.63 1.08
N GLU A 70 17.78 -17.22 -0.18
CA GLU A 70 19.04 -16.80 -0.78
C GLU A 70 19.66 -15.57 -0.10
N ARG A 71 18.83 -14.70 0.49
CA ARG A 71 19.26 -13.48 1.18
C ARG A 71 19.07 -13.55 2.70
N LEU A 72 18.64 -14.67 3.27
CA LEU A 72 18.36 -14.78 4.71
C LEU A 72 19.57 -14.47 5.60
N ALA A 73 20.75 -14.96 5.22
CA ALA A 73 21.99 -14.66 5.95
C ALA A 73 22.32 -13.16 5.93
N ASP A 74 21.97 -12.48 4.85
CA ASP A 74 22.19 -11.05 4.69
C ASP A 74 21.24 -10.22 5.54
N ALA A 75 19.94 -10.51 5.48
CA ALA A 75 18.95 -9.89 6.37
C ALA A 75 19.29 -10.12 7.86
N ARG A 76 19.80 -11.32 8.22
CA ARG A 76 20.24 -11.62 9.59
C ARG A 76 21.48 -10.84 10.01
N ARG A 77 22.39 -10.48 9.10
CA ARG A 77 23.49 -9.58 9.43
C ARG A 77 22.99 -8.15 9.70
N ARG A 78 22.00 -7.68 8.93
CA ARG A 78 21.42 -6.35 9.12
C ARG A 78 20.54 -6.24 10.37
N PHE A 79 19.81 -7.31 10.69
CA PHE A 79 18.89 -7.40 11.82
C PHE A 79 19.18 -8.66 12.65
N PRO A 80 20.26 -8.66 13.46
CA PRO A 80 20.79 -9.88 14.09
C PRO A 80 20.05 -10.36 15.33
N SER A 81 19.29 -9.51 16.04
CA SER A 81 18.63 -9.90 17.30
C SER A 81 17.46 -8.99 17.68
N PRO A 82 16.46 -9.51 18.43
CA PRO A 82 15.50 -8.67 19.14
C PRO A 82 16.23 -7.64 20.02
N GLY A 83 15.99 -6.34 19.81
CA GLY A 83 16.59 -5.25 20.60
C GLY A 83 17.61 -4.37 19.86
N SER A 84 17.96 -4.66 18.60
CA SER A 84 18.77 -3.73 17.76
C SER A 84 18.01 -2.45 17.40
N THR A 85 16.70 -2.48 17.54
CA THR A 85 15.74 -1.41 17.26
C THR A 85 14.76 -1.32 18.44
N ARG A 86 14.01 -0.22 18.56
CA ARG A 86 13.06 -0.02 19.66
C ARG A 86 11.97 -1.11 19.71
N HIS A 87 11.48 -1.53 18.55
CA HIS A 87 10.59 -2.67 18.36
C HIS A 87 11.29 -3.74 17.49
N PRO A 88 10.98 -5.04 17.67
CA PRO A 88 11.72 -6.09 16.99
C PRO A 88 11.44 -6.13 15.48
N VAL A 89 12.50 -6.31 14.68
CA VAL A 89 12.43 -6.73 13.28
C VAL A 89 12.56 -8.25 13.23
N ARG A 90 11.46 -8.94 12.91
CA ARG A 90 11.37 -10.40 12.86
C ARG A 90 11.52 -10.87 11.41
N LEU A 91 12.50 -11.73 11.16
CA LEU A 91 12.70 -12.31 9.83
C LEU A 91 11.72 -13.46 9.61
N HIS A 92 10.99 -13.42 8.51
CA HIS A 92 10.09 -14.47 8.04
C HIS A 92 10.66 -15.11 6.77
N PRO A 93 11.36 -16.26 6.86
CA PRO A 93 11.88 -16.93 5.69
C PRO A 93 10.75 -17.34 4.74
N TYR A 94 10.90 -17.02 3.46
CA TYR A 94 9.96 -17.37 2.40
C TYR A 94 10.55 -18.44 1.47
N ASP A 95 9.78 -19.52 1.28
CA ASP A 95 10.20 -20.73 0.56
C ASP A 95 9.63 -20.78 -0.86
N GLY A 96 9.57 -19.63 -1.54
CA GLY A 96 9.15 -19.54 -2.93
C GLY A 96 10.04 -20.37 -3.87
N GLN A 97 9.42 -21.03 -4.86
CA GLN A 97 10.13 -21.92 -5.78
C GLN A 97 11.08 -21.17 -6.72
N GLY A 98 10.76 -19.92 -7.09
CA GLY A 98 11.62 -19.07 -7.89
C GLY A 98 12.64 -18.28 -7.07
N GLN A 99 12.34 -18.06 -5.78
CA GLN A 99 13.00 -17.09 -4.90
C GLN A 99 13.01 -15.68 -5.53
N GLN A 100 11.98 -15.36 -6.33
CA GLN A 100 11.77 -14.04 -6.93
C GLN A 100 10.76 -13.26 -6.07
N LEU A 101 11.09 -13.11 -4.78
CA LEU A 101 10.26 -12.34 -3.87
C LEU A 101 10.27 -10.88 -4.31
N ASP A 102 9.11 -10.40 -4.70
CA ASP A 102 8.90 -8.99 -5.01
C ASP A 102 8.84 -8.16 -3.71
N LEU A 103 9.24 -6.90 -3.77
CA LEU A 103 9.38 -6.04 -2.60
C LEU A 103 8.10 -5.27 -2.25
N TRP A 104 7.15 -5.17 -3.19
CA TRP A 104 5.96 -4.35 -3.08
C TRP A 104 4.86 -4.99 -2.23
N MET A 105 5.14 -5.17 -0.93
CA MET A 105 4.25 -5.87 0.01
C MET A 105 2.84 -5.29 0.07
N ARG A 106 2.67 -4.00 -0.23
CA ARG A 106 1.35 -3.38 -0.36
C ARG A 106 0.44 -4.12 -1.35
N ASP A 107 1.01 -4.62 -2.42
CA ASP A 107 0.28 -5.17 -3.56
C ASP A 107 0.22 -6.70 -3.54
N ILE A 108 1.28 -7.35 -3.05
CA ILE A 108 1.42 -8.81 -3.08
C ILE A 108 1.06 -9.49 -1.75
N ALA A 109 1.10 -8.78 -0.63
CA ALA A 109 0.68 -9.31 0.66
C ALA A 109 -0.85 -9.25 0.78
N PRO A 110 -1.45 -10.02 1.70
CA PRO A 110 -2.88 -9.95 1.93
C PRO A 110 -3.31 -8.59 2.46
N VAL A 111 -4.50 -8.18 2.06
CA VAL A 111 -5.18 -7.04 2.69
C VAL A 111 -5.85 -7.52 3.96
N PHE A 112 -5.31 -7.13 5.12
CA PHE A 112 -5.83 -7.57 6.41
C PHE A 112 -7.15 -6.88 6.77
N VAL A 113 -8.09 -7.67 7.27
CA VAL A 113 -9.44 -7.26 7.67
C VAL A 113 -9.83 -7.95 8.98
N THR A 114 -10.84 -7.40 9.64
CA THR A 114 -11.40 -8.01 10.85
C THR A 114 -12.84 -8.47 10.61
N ARG A 115 -13.22 -9.59 11.21
CA ARG A 115 -14.57 -10.11 11.16
C ARG A 115 -15.45 -9.42 12.20
N ARG A 116 -16.60 -8.87 11.78
CA ARG A 116 -17.63 -8.31 12.67
C ARG A 116 -18.94 -9.12 12.59
N GLY A 117 -19.66 -9.22 13.70
CA GLY A 117 -21.01 -9.82 13.78
C GLY A 117 -21.14 -11.07 14.67
N ARG A 118 -22.37 -11.59 14.81
CA ARG A 118 -22.67 -12.79 15.63
C ARG A 118 -21.82 -13.99 15.19
N GLY A 119 -21.09 -14.59 16.14
CA GLY A 119 -20.19 -15.72 15.90
C GLY A 119 -18.71 -15.35 15.72
N ALA A 120 -18.37 -14.05 15.64
CA ALA A 120 -16.99 -13.56 15.73
C ALA A 120 -16.38 -13.82 17.12
N GLU A 121 -17.20 -13.75 18.17
CA GLU A 121 -16.81 -14.00 19.57
C GLU A 121 -16.28 -15.42 19.83
N ASN A 122 -16.60 -16.38 18.96
CA ASN A 122 -16.19 -17.78 19.09
C ASN A 122 -15.00 -18.18 18.19
N GLN A 123 -14.42 -17.25 17.42
CA GLN A 123 -13.37 -17.53 16.43
C GLN A 123 -12.13 -16.64 16.65
N GLY A 124 -11.33 -16.99 17.67
CA GLY A 124 -9.96 -16.46 17.84
C GLY A 124 -9.87 -14.93 17.79
N SER A 125 -8.81 -14.41 17.15
CA SER A 125 -8.54 -12.96 17.05
C SER A 125 -9.48 -12.20 16.11
N GLY A 126 -10.34 -12.88 15.34
CA GLY A 126 -11.16 -12.25 14.31
C GLY A 126 -10.37 -11.64 13.13
N LEU A 127 -9.05 -11.80 13.08
CA LEU A 127 -8.20 -11.35 11.98
C LEU A 127 -8.32 -12.29 10.78
N ALA A 128 -8.48 -11.72 9.59
CA ALA A 128 -8.43 -12.42 8.32
C ALA A 128 -7.62 -11.61 7.30
N GLY A 129 -7.20 -12.25 6.21
CA GLY A 129 -6.54 -11.57 5.09
C GLY A 129 -7.24 -11.88 3.77
N VAL A 130 -7.51 -10.83 3.01
CA VAL A 130 -8.07 -10.93 1.67
C VAL A 130 -6.94 -11.16 0.67
N ASP A 131 -7.06 -12.25 -0.09
CA ASP A 131 -6.18 -12.63 -1.20
C ASP A 131 -6.85 -12.18 -2.51
N PHE A 132 -6.30 -11.11 -3.11
CA PHE A 132 -6.81 -10.46 -4.32
C PHE A 132 -6.17 -10.96 -5.62
N ASN A 133 -5.65 -12.19 -5.64
CA ASN A 133 -5.19 -12.85 -6.87
C ASN A 133 -4.17 -12.04 -7.69
N TRP A 134 -3.20 -11.39 -7.04
CA TRP A 134 -2.19 -10.54 -7.69
C TRP A 134 -1.61 -11.17 -8.97
N ASN A 135 -1.49 -10.35 -10.02
CA ASN A 135 -1.08 -10.83 -11.34
C ASN A 135 0.11 -10.08 -11.96
N GLY A 136 0.89 -9.33 -11.18
CA GLY A 136 2.01 -8.54 -11.72
C GLY A 136 1.55 -7.30 -12.47
N TRP A 137 0.62 -6.55 -11.87
CA TRP A 137 0.03 -5.33 -12.41
C TRP A 137 -0.43 -5.43 -13.87
N GLY A 138 -1.27 -6.43 -14.15
CA GLY A 138 -1.76 -6.70 -15.50
C GLY A 138 -0.82 -7.59 -16.31
N ASN A 139 -0.15 -8.54 -15.66
CA ASN A 139 0.85 -9.45 -16.24
C ASN A 139 2.11 -8.77 -16.79
N LYS A 140 2.39 -7.52 -16.40
CA LYS A 140 3.62 -6.81 -16.78
C LYS A 140 4.84 -7.47 -16.14
N PHE A 141 4.72 -7.86 -14.86
CA PHE A 141 5.83 -8.42 -14.07
C PHE A 141 5.40 -9.61 -13.21
N ARG A 142 4.48 -10.42 -13.73
CA ARG A 142 3.95 -11.57 -12.98
C ARG A 142 5.06 -12.54 -12.61
N THR A 143 5.19 -12.81 -11.32
CA THR A 143 5.97 -13.93 -10.81
C THR A 143 5.07 -14.94 -10.11
N ASP A 144 5.48 -16.20 -10.20
CA ASP A 144 4.84 -17.33 -9.54
C ASP A 144 4.87 -17.19 -8.02
N ASP A 145 5.96 -16.61 -7.50
CA ASP A 145 6.15 -16.37 -6.08
C ASP A 145 5.27 -15.21 -5.58
N GLY A 146 5.16 -14.10 -6.33
CA GLY A 146 4.26 -13.01 -5.99
C GLY A 146 2.79 -13.46 -5.99
N ALA A 147 2.37 -14.24 -6.98
CA ALA A 147 1.00 -14.75 -7.08
C ALA A 147 0.59 -15.74 -5.97
N ARG A 148 1.56 -16.32 -5.24
CA ARG A 148 1.31 -17.24 -4.12
C ARG A 148 1.53 -16.62 -2.75
N LEU A 149 2.22 -15.48 -2.68
CA LEU A 149 2.71 -14.91 -1.43
C LEU A 149 1.59 -14.69 -0.42
N ALA A 150 0.48 -14.05 -0.81
CA ALA A 150 -0.63 -13.78 0.11
C ALA A 150 -1.15 -15.06 0.77
N ARG A 151 -1.40 -16.11 -0.02
CA ARG A 151 -1.87 -17.41 0.49
C ARG A 151 -0.87 -18.06 1.44
N GLN A 152 0.41 -18.07 1.06
CA GLN A 152 1.45 -18.69 1.86
C GLN A 152 1.69 -17.93 3.17
N LEU A 153 1.74 -16.60 3.12
CA LEU A 153 1.92 -15.77 4.31
C LEU A 153 0.76 -15.95 5.30
N LEU A 154 -0.50 -16.00 4.83
CA LEU A 154 -1.64 -16.27 5.71
C LEU A 154 -1.58 -17.66 6.34
N GLN A 155 -1.17 -18.67 5.57
CA GLN A 155 -0.98 -20.02 6.09
C GLN A 155 0.09 -20.07 7.17
N ASP A 156 1.25 -19.45 6.92
CA ASP A 156 2.37 -19.43 7.87
C ASP A 156 2.00 -18.68 9.17
N LEU A 157 1.18 -17.62 9.05
CA LEU A 157 0.70 -16.82 10.19
C LEU A 157 -0.52 -17.44 10.90
N GLY A 158 -1.13 -18.49 10.34
CA GLY A 158 -2.37 -19.08 10.87
C GLY A 158 -3.58 -18.15 10.80
N VAL A 159 -3.63 -17.24 9.81
CA VAL A 159 -4.70 -16.25 9.61
C VAL A 159 -5.70 -16.75 8.57
N GLU A 160 -7.00 -16.51 8.80
CA GLU A 160 -8.07 -16.91 7.86
C GLU A 160 -7.84 -16.24 6.49
N ARG A 161 -7.83 -17.04 5.41
CA ARG A 161 -7.77 -16.54 4.04
C ARG A 161 -9.17 -16.33 3.46
N VAL A 162 -9.47 -15.09 3.11
CA VAL A 162 -10.65 -14.71 2.33
C VAL A 162 -10.24 -14.60 0.87
N SER A 163 -10.74 -15.49 0.01
CA SER A 163 -10.48 -15.37 -1.44
C SER A 163 -11.37 -14.27 -2.02
N SER A 164 -10.79 -13.43 -2.87
CA SER A 164 -11.53 -12.50 -3.71
C SER A 164 -11.79 -13.09 -5.11
N SER A 165 -12.85 -12.64 -5.78
CA SER A 165 -13.03 -12.85 -7.22
C SER A 165 -12.28 -11.81 -8.07
N LEU A 166 -11.84 -10.71 -7.47
CA LEU A 166 -11.09 -9.66 -8.17
C LEU A 166 -9.61 -10.00 -8.26
N VAL A 167 -9.01 -9.52 -9.34
CA VAL A 167 -7.59 -9.20 -9.38
C VAL A 167 -7.44 -7.72 -9.02
N THR A 168 -6.80 -7.42 -7.90
CA THR A 168 -6.47 -6.06 -7.51
C THR A 168 -5.34 -6.08 -6.49
N GLU A 169 -4.89 -4.91 -6.05
CA GLU A 169 -3.71 -4.70 -5.25
C GLU A 169 -4.04 -3.78 -4.08
N GLY A 170 -3.35 -3.94 -2.94
CA GLY A 170 -3.60 -3.10 -1.78
C GLY A 170 -3.34 -1.62 -2.04
N GLY A 171 -2.42 -1.25 -2.95
CA GLY A 171 -2.14 0.14 -3.33
C GLY A 171 -3.19 0.78 -4.23
N ALA A 172 -4.03 -0.03 -4.89
CA ALA A 172 -5.18 0.44 -5.65
C ALA A 172 -6.39 0.81 -4.76
N ILE A 173 -6.31 0.55 -3.45
CA ILE A 173 -7.41 0.63 -2.50
C ILE A 173 -7.03 1.53 -1.31
N GLU A 174 -7.76 2.63 -1.14
CA GLU A 174 -7.61 3.53 0.01
C GLU A 174 -8.94 3.66 0.76
N VAL A 175 -8.95 3.41 2.07
CA VAL A 175 -10.19 3.39 2.89
C VAL A 175 -10.10 4.33 4.09
N ASP A 176 -11.23 4.93 4.46
CA ASP A 176 -11.34 5.81 5.63
C ASP A 176 -11.68 5.06 6.95
N GLY A 177 -11.90 3.75 6.87
CA GLY A 177 -12.35 2.92 7.99
C GLY A 177 -13.78 3.19 8.48
N GLN A 178 -14.53 4.06 7.79
CA GLN A 178 -15.92 4.43 8.07
C GLN A 178 -16.86 4.18 6.87
N GLY A 179 -16.42 3.32 5.94
CA GLY A 179 -17.23 2.83 4.83
C GLY A 179 -16.98 3.52 3.50
N THR A 180 -16.02 4.44 3.40
CA THR A 180 -15.63 5.09 2.15
C THR A 180 -14.36 4.46 1.58
N LEU A 181 -14.36 4.23 0.27
CA LEU A 181 -13.20 3.76 -0.49
C LEU A 181 -12.91 4.73 -1.65
N MET A 182 -11.64 5.12 -1.80
CA MET A 182 -11.13 5.79 -2.99
C MET A 182 -10.33 4.79 -3.84
N ALA A 183 -10.52 4.85 -5.16
CA ALA A 183 -9.78 4.04 -6.11
C ALA A 183 -9.79 4.67 -7.52
N THR A 184 -8.89 4.21 -8.38
CA THR A 184 -8.89 4.58 -9.80
C THR A 184 -9.53 3.48 -10.64
N LYS A 185 -10.30 3.86 -11.66
CA LYS A 185 -10.89 2.90 -12.60
C LYS A 185 -9.81 2.25 -13.45
N SER A 186 -8.79 3.00 -13.86
CA SER A 186 -7.68 2.49 -14.66
C SER A 186 -6.90 1.35 -13.99
N SER A 187 -6.82 1.30 -12.66
CA SER A 187 -6.10 0.24 -11.94
C SER A 187 -6.97 -1.00 -11.65
N ILE A 188 -8.27 -0.84 -11.38
CA ILE A 188 -9.14 -1.97 -10.96
C ILE A 188 -10.09 -2.42 -12.07
N ILE A 189 -10.73 -1.47 -12.76
CA ILE A 189 -11.83 -1.72 -13.70
C ILE A 189 -11.29 -1.68 -15.12
N ASN A 190 -10.49 -2.68 -15.49
CA ASN A 190 -9.91 -2.78 -16.81
C ASN A 190 -9.62 -4.26 -17.18
N ASP A 191 -9.43 -4.53 -18.48
CA ASP A 191 -9.27 -5.89 -19.01
C ASP A 191 -7.99 -6.63 -18.55
N ASN A 192 -6.94 -5.93 -18.15
CA ASN A 192 -5.72 -6.56 -17.66
C ASN A 192 -5.82 -7.01 -16.18
N ARG A 193 -6.83 -6.51 -15.45
CA ARG A 193 -7.16 -6.97 -14.09
C ARG A 193 -8.43 -7.82 -14.08
N ASN A 194 -9.55 -7.23 -14.46
CA ASN A 194 -10.89 -7.78 -14.25
C ASN A 194 -11.70 -7.76 -15.56
N PRO A 195 -11.32 -8.57 -16.56
CA PRO A 195 -11.99 -8.56 -17.86
C PRO A 195 -13.47 -8.94 -17.74
N GLY A 196 -14.33 -8.09 -18.30
CA GLY A 196 -15.79 -8.29 -18.32
C GLY A 196 -16.53 -7.98 -17.02
N LEU A 197 -15.85 -7.55 -15.94
CA LEU A 197 -16.52 -7.11 -14.72
C LEU A 197 -16.97 -5.65 -14.83
N SER A 198 -18.21 -5.37 -14.43
CA SER A 198 -18.71 -4.01 -14.33
C SER A 198 -18.24 -3.33 -13.03
N GLN A 199 -18.35 -2.01 -12.96
CA GLN A 199 -18.13 -1.27 -11.72
C GLN A 199 -19.02 -1.81 -10.58
N HIS A 200 -20.26 -2.22 -10.87
CA HIS A 200 -21.16 -2.78 -9.87
C HIS A 200 -20.65 -4.10 -9.29
N ASP A 201 -20.12 -5.00 -10.14
CA ASP A 201 -19.56 -6.29 -9.72
C ASP A 201 -18.32 -6.09 -8.84
N VAL A 202 -17.44 -5.15 -9.24
CA VAL A 202 -16.26 -4.77 -8.47
C VAL A 202 -16.65 -4.20 -7.11
N GLU A 203 -17.60 -3.25 -7.08
CA GLU A 203 -18.06 -2.68 -5.82
C GLU A 203 -18.68 -3.75 -4.92
N ALA A 204 -19.53 -4.65 -5.45
CA ALA A 204 -20.15 -5.72 -4.66
C ALA A 204 -19.11 -6.62 -3.97
N GLU A 205 -18.04 -6.97 -4.67
CA GLU A 205 -16.96 -7.78 -4.10
C GLU A 205 -16.13 -7.00 -3.07
N LEU A 206 -15.87 -5.71 -3.30
CA LEU A 206 -15.20 -4.85 -2.32
C LEU A 206 -16.06 -4.62 -1.07
N ARG A 207 -17.39 -4.52 -1.19
CA ARG A 207 -18.29 -4.47 -0.01
C ARG A 207 -18.19 -5.77 0.80
N ARG A 208 -18.19 -6.93 0.13
CA ARG A 208 -18.10 -8.25 0.79
C ARG A 208 -16.77 -8.46 1.50
N THR A 209 -15.68 -8.04 0.89
CA THR A 209 -14.31 -8.33 1.36
C THR A 209 -13.77 -7.27 2.31
N LEU A 210 -14.17 -6.00 2.17
CA LEU A 210 -13.62 -4.87 2.92
C LEU A 210 -14.63 -4.15 3.81
N GLY A 211 -15.94 -4.39 3.64
CA GLY A 211 -16.99 -3.75 4.45
C GLY A 211 -17.14 -2.26 4.19
N VAL A 212 -16.93 -1.84 2.95
CA VAL A 212 -17.14 -0.46 2.48
C VAL A 212 -18.49 -0.34 1.77
N ASP A 213 -19.06 0.87 1.75
CA ASP A 213 -20.38 1.13 1.19
C ASP A 213 -20.35 2.18 0.07
N LYS A 214 -19.53 3.23 0.24
CA LYS A 214 -19.41 4.35 -0.68
C LYS A 214 -18.07 4.34 -1.40
N PHE A 215 -18.12 4.64 -2.69
CA PHE A 215 -16.97 4.61 -3.58
C PHE A 215 -16.77 5.98 -4.22
N ILE A 216 -15.54 6.47 -4.19
CA ILE A 216 -15.08 7.65 -4.91
C ILE A 216 -14.11 7.15 -5.99
N TRP A 217 -14.56 7.18 -7.24
CA TRP A 217 -13.81 6.68 -8.38
C TRP A 217 -13.15 7.82 -9.14
N PHE A 218 -11.83 7.75 -9.29
CA PHE A 218 -11.10 8.58 -10.25
C PHE A 218 -10.98 7.83 -11.59
N PRO A 219 -10.99 8.51 -12.74
CA PRO A 219 -10.71 7.85 -14.02
C PRO A 219 -9.34 7.16 -14.02
N GLY A 220 -8.31 7.86 -13.53
CA GLY A 220 -6.91 7.42 -13.55
C GLY A 220 -6.32 7.36 -14.97
N VAL A 221 -5.08 6.89 -15.10
CA VAL A 221 -4.40 6.75 -16.40
C VAL A 221 -3.80 5.36 -16.55
N LYS A 222 -4.20 4.68 -17.63
CA LYS A 222 -3.66 3.38 -18.01
C LYS A 222 -2.29 3.53 -18.67
N CYS A 223 -1.36 2.64 -18.34
CA CYS A 223 0.00 2.58 -18.91
C CYS A 223 0.88 3.84 -18.70
N ALA A 224 0.50 4.79 -17.83
CA ALA A 224 1.40 5.89 -17.46
C ALA A 224 2.46 5.44 -16.43
N ASP A 225 2.13 4.44 -15.63
CA ASP A 225 3.06 3.69 -14.79
C ASP A 225 2.74 2.18 -14.88
N VAL A 226 3.51 1.36 -14.14
CA VAL A 226 3.28 -0.08 -14.05
C VAL A 226 1.92 -0.40 -13.40
N THR A 227 1.44 0.44 -12.50
CA THR A 227 0.27 0.17 -11.68
C THR A 227 -1.07 0.49 -12.36
N ASP A 228 -1.04 1.21 -13.49
CA ASP A 228 -2.19 1.85 -14.12
C ASP A 228 -2.85 2.89 -13.20
N CYS A 229 -2.01 3.71 -12.54
CA CYS A 229 -2.36 4.80 -11.63
C CYS A 229 -3.02 4.31 -10.33
N HIS A 230 -2.26 3.68 -9.44
CA HIS A 230 -2.71 3.40 -8.07
C HIS A 230 -3.10 4.68 -7.32
N VAL A 231 -4.10 4.55 -6.45
CA VAL A 231 -4.62 5.67 -5.67
C VAL A 231 -3.64 6.09 -4.57
N ASP A 232 -2.78 5.19 -4.11
CA ASP A 232 -1.86 5.46 -3.00
C ASP A 232 -0.69 6.41 -3.32
N ALA A 233 -0.46 6.69 -4.60
CA ALA A 233 0.42 7.74 -5.09
C ALA A 233 -0.36 8.99 -5.57
N LEU A 234 -1.70 8.97 -5.50
CA LEU A 234 -2.58 10.06 -5.93
C LEU A 234 -3.25 10.76 -4.75
N ALA A 235 -4.02 10.03 -3.94
CA ALA A 235 -4.85 10.58 -2.88
C ALA A 235 -4.92 9.63 -1.67
N ARG A 236 -4.65 10.16 -0.48
CA ARG A 236 -4.64 9.38 0.77
C ARG A 236 -5.49 10.04 1.84
N PHE A 237 -6.27 9.24 2.56
CA PHE A 237 -6.97 9.72 3.74
C PHE A 237 -5.97 9.94 4.88
N VAL A 238 -6.08 11.10 5.52
CA VAL A 238 -5.39 11.43 6.76
C VAL A 238 -6.16 10.89 7.96
N ARG A 239 -7.47 11.16 7.91
CA ARG A 239 -8.52 10.85 8.88
C ARG A 239 -9.87 10.98 8.14
N PRO A 240 -11.01 10.60 8.75
CA PRO A 240 -12.31 10.78 8.10
C PRO A 240 -12.50 12.26 7.70
N GLY A 241 -12.93 12.47 6.45
CA GLY A 241 -13.20 13.80 5.88
C GLY A 241 -11.98 14.61 5.43
N LEU A 242 -10.73 14.14 5.61
CA LEU A 242 -9.52 14.90 5.20
C LEU A 242 -8.59 14.05 4.33
N ILE A 243 -8.21 14.61 3.18
CA ILE A 243 -7.39 13.94 2.16
C ILE A 243 -6.15 14.77 1.82
N LEU A 244 -5.01 14.10 1.69
CA LEU A 244 -3.83 14.64 0.99
C LEU A 244 -3.89 14.22 -0.48
N LEU A 245 -3.74 15.18 -1.38
CA LEU A 245 -3.74 14.97 -2.83
C LEU A 245 -2.37 15.30 -3.40
N SER A 246 -1.77 14.35 -4.11
CA SER A 246 -0.54 14.52 -4.87
C SER A 246 -0.74 15.56 -5.96
N LYS A 247 0.07 16.62 -5.91
CA LYS A 247 0.07 17.68 -6.90
C LYS A 247 1.41 17.71 -7.62
N PRO A 248 1.44 17.37 -8.92
CA PRO A 248 2.66 17.46 -9.69
C PRO A 248 3.33 18.83 -9.59
N ALA A 249 4.65 18.86 -9.62
CA ALA A 249 5.42 20.08 -9.72
C ALA A 249 4.98 20.95 -10.91
N LYS A 250 5.28 22.24 -10.87
CA LYS A 250 4.92 23.16 -11.95
C LYS A 250 5.67 22.78 -13.23
N GLY A 251 4.94 22.33 -14.25
CA GLY A 251 5.51 21.90 -15.51
C GLY A 251 4.50 21.93 -16.66
N PRO A 252 4.87 21.37 -17.84
CA PRO A 252 3.96 21.21 -18.95
C PRO A 252 2.78 20.30 -18.59
N ASP A 253 1.72 20.37 -19.40
CA ASP A 253 0.60 19.45 -19.25
C ASP A 253 1.05 18.01 -19.53
N SER A 254 0.74 17.12 -18.59
CA SER A 254 1.07 15.70 -18.63
C SER A 254 -0.14 14.86 -18.20
N PRO A 255 -0.12 13.53 -18.39
CA PRO A 255 -1.16 12.67 -17.83
C PRO A 255 -1.35 12.88 -16.32
N TRP A 256 -0.26 13.09 -15.57
CA TRP A 256 -0.29 13.32 -14.13
C TRP A 256 -0.95 14.65 -13.75
N THR A 257 -0.70 15.75 -14.48
CA THR A 257 -1.38 17.02 -14.21
C THR A 257 -2.87 16.97 -14.51
N ARG A 258 -3.29 16.14 -15.49
CA ARG A 258 -4.71 15.93 -15.81
C ARG A 258 -5.40 15.12 -14.72
N VAL A 259 -4.83 13.99 -14.30
CA VAL A 259 -5.37 13.16 -13.21
C VAL A 259 -5.50 13.97 -11.92
N TYR A 260 -4.50 14.77 -11.57
CA TYR A 260 -4.59 15.67 -10.42
C TYR A 260 -5.78 16.62 -10.51
N ARG A 261 -6.01 17.28 -11.67
CA ARG A 261 -7.13 18.23 -11.84
C ARG A 261 -8.49 17.51 -11.73
N GLU A 262 -8.62 16.35 -12.37
CA GLU A 262 -9.85 15.54 -12.31
C GLU A 262 -10.12 15.04 -10.89
N ALA A 263 -9.09 14.52 -10.20
CA ALA A 263 -9.22 14.08 -8.82
C ALA A 263 -9.59 15.25 -7.89
N ARG A 264 -8.99 16.43 -8.07
CA ARG A 264 -9.32 17.64 -7.30
C ARG A 264 -10.78 18.05 -7.49
N GLU A 265 -11.28 18.03 -8.74
CA GLU A 265 -12.68 18.35 -9.05
C GLU A 265 -13.65 17.34 -8.41
N ILE A 266 -13.38 16.05 -8.58
CA ILE A 266 -14.19 14.98 -7.98
C ILE A 266 -14.22 15.11 -6.46
N LEU A 267 -13.07 15.25 -5.82
CA LEU A 267 -12.98 15.37 -4.36
C LEU A 267 -13.68 16.62 -3.83
N SER A 268 -13.63 17.74 -4.56
CA SER A 268 -14.29 18.99 -4.14
C SER A 268 -15.82 18.91 -4.07
N SER A 269 -16.42 17.98 -4.80
CA SER A 269 -17.89 17.77 -4.84
C SER A 269 -18.34 16.50 -4.10
N ALA A 270 -17.39 15.63 -3.75
CA ALA A 270 -17.67 14.37 -3.08
C ALA A 270 -17.97 14.55 -1.59
N THR A 271 -18.60 13.51 -1.03
CA THR A 271 -18.82 13.33 0.40
C THR A 271 -18.38 11.93 0.78
N ASP A 272 -18.04 11.70 2.05
CA ASP A 272 -17.76 10.36 2.58
C ASP A 272 -19.06 9.55 2.82
N ALA A 273 -18.93 8.30 3.28
CA ALA A 273 -20.06 7.41 3.59
C ALA A 273 -20.95 7.93 4.73
N GLN A 274 -20.42 8.83 5.56
CA GLN A 274 -21.14 9.49 6.65
C GLN A 274 -21.81 10.82 6.20
N GLY A 275 -21.63 11.20 4.93
CA GLY A 275 -22.20 12.41 4.34
C GLY A 275 -21.39 13.68 4.59
N GLN A 276 -20.16 13.58 5.11
CA GLN A 276 -19.28 14.73 5.35
C GLN A 276 -18.62 15.17 4.04
N HIS A 277 -18.50 16.47 3.83
CA HIS A 277 -17.69 17.01 2.74
C HIS A 277 -16.20 16.78 2.99
N LEU A 278 -15.46 16.56 1.91
CA LEU A 278 -14.03 16.27 1.97
C LEU A 278 -13.21 17.56 1.94
N GLU A 279 -12.36 17.74 2.94
CA GLU A 279 -11.26 18.69 2.90
C GLU A 279 -10.09 18.08 2.13
N VAL A 280 -9.52 18.84 1.20
CA VAL A 280 -8.43 18.38 0.33
C VAL A 280 -7.24 19.32 0.41
N ILE A 281 -6.11 18.81 0.89
CA ILE A 281 -4.84 19.54 0.98
C ILE A 281 -3.92 19.03 -0.13
N ASP A 282 -3.44 19.95 -0.96
CA ASP A 282 -2.44 19.63 -1.98
C ASP A 282 -1.07 19.41 -1.33
N VAL A 283 -0.36 18.38 -1.78
CA VAL A 283 1.06 18.16 -1.48
C VAL A 283 1.83 18.27 -2.79
N VAL A 284 2.68 19.29 -2.90
CA VAL A 284 3.47 19.52 -4.12
C VAL A 284 4.61 18.50 -4.16
N GLU A 285 4.62 17.70 -5.21
CA GLU A 285 5.64 16.68 -5.48
C GLU A 285 6.96 17.30 -5.94
N PRO A 286 8.11 16.62 -5.76
CA PRO A 286 9.39 17.21 -6.11
C PRO A 286 9.57 17.33 -7.63
N ASP A 287 10.45 18.23 -8.04
CA ASP A 287 10.84 18.41 -9.44
C ASP A 287 12.24 17.83 -9.65
N ILE A 288 12.30 16.50 -9.82
CA ILE A 288 13.55 15.77 -10.00
C ILE A 288 13.75 15.48 -11.48
N PRO A 289 14.81 16.02 -12.12
CA PRO A 289 15.16 15.66 -13.48
C PRO A 289 15.48 14.16 -13.55
N LEU A 290 14.85 13.47 -14.49
CA LEU A 290 15.23 12.11 -14.86
C LEU A 290 16.28 12.21 -15.96
N ASP A 291 17.43 11.56 -15.76
CA ASP A 291 18.42 11.45 -16.83
C ASP A 291 17.84 10.58 -17.96
N GLU A 292 18.03 11.00 -19.22
CA GLU A 292 17.47 10.38 -20.44
C GLU A 292 17.88 8.90 -20.64
N THR A 293 18.73 8.36 -19.78
CA THR A 293 19.32 7.01 -19.86
C THR A 293 18.60 5.94 -19.05
N ASP A 294 17.67 6.30 -18.17
CA ASP A 294 16.89 5.31 -17.42
C ASP A 294 15.76 4.80 -18.32
N GLU A 295 16.07 3.83 -19.19
CA GLU A 295 15.08 2.95 -19.84
C GLU A 295 14.39 2.07 -18.79
N GLY A 296 13.67 2.71 -17.87
CA GLY A 296 13.01 2.12 -16.71
C GLY A 296 11.54 2.52 -16.61
N GLU A 297 10.87 1.94 -15.62
CA GLU A 297 9.50 2.28 -15.24
C GLU A 297 9.40 3.77 -14.82
N SER A 298 8.24 4.41 -15.00
CA SER A 298 8.05 5.81 -14.58
C SER A 298 8.30 5.93 -13.08
N PRO A 299 9.27 6.76 -12.64
CA PRO A 299 9.59 6.85 -11.22
C PRO A 299 8.42 7.40 -10.39
N VAL A 300 8.29 6.91 -9.17
CA VAL A 300 7.26 7.33 -8.21
C VAL A 300 7.88 8.24 -7.15
N PHE A 301 7.98 9.52 -7.48
CA PHE A 301 8.31 10.57 -6.51
C PHE A 301 7.03 11.16 -5.94
N SER A 302 6.48 10.51 -4.91
CA SER A 302 5.27 10.97 -4.24
C SER A 302 5.39 11.04 -2.73
N TYR A 303 5.20 12.23 -2.17
CA TYR A 303 5.12 12.47 -0.73
C TYR A 303 3.86 11.91 -0.09
N VAL A 304 2.77 11.74 -0.86
CA VAL A 304 1.56 11.06 -0.35
C VAL A 304 1.74 9.54 -0.26
N ASN A 305 2.81 8.98 -0.83
CA ASN A 305 3.18 7.57 -0.65
C ASN A 305 3.85 7.28 0.71
N TYR A 306 3.39 7.96 1.77
CA TYR A 306 3.80 7.77 3.16
C TYR A 306 3.14 6.54 3.79
N LEU A 307 3.69 6.10 4.92
CA LEU A 307 3.08 5.07 5.76
C LEU A 307 2.70 5.66 7.13
N ILE A 308 1.46 5.47 7.55
CA ILE A 308 1.06 5.72 8.95
C ILE A 308 1.45 4.50 9.79
N VAL A 309 2.07 4.71 10.96
CA VAL A 309 2.41 3.67 11.95
C VAL A 309 1.90 4.09 13.33
N ASN A 310 1.95 3.22 14.33
CA ASN A 310 1.54 3.56 15.70
C ASN A 310 2.26 4.82 16.24
N GLY A 311 1.52 5.93 16.40
CA GLY A 311 2.09 7.20 16.91
C GLY A 311 3.09 7.90 15.98
N GLY A 312 3.22 7.46 14.72
CA GLY A 312 4.19 8.02 13.77
C GLY A 312 3.67 8.10 12.34
N LEU A 313 4.41 8.85 11.51
CA LEU A 313 4.24 8.94 10.06
C LEU A 313 5.62 8.80 9.40
N ILE A 314 5.81 7.77 8.57
CA ILE A 314 7.04 7.60 7.80
C ILE A 314 6.88 8.34 6.47
N LEU A 315 7.49 9.51 6.38
CA LEU A 315 7.36 10.43 5.24
C LEU A 315 8.55 10.25 4.29
N PRO A 316 8.35 9.94 3.00
CA PRO A 316 9.46 9.85 2.07
C PRO A 316 10.12 11.23 1.84
N GLN A 317 11.41 11.20 1.56
CA GLN A 317 12.21 12.34 1.15
C GLN A 317 13.04 11.93 -0.06
N PHE A 318 13.17 12.84 -1.03
CA PHE A 318 13.76 12.51 -2.33
C PHE A 318 15.05 13.29 -2.63
N GLY A 319 15.42 14.25 -1.78
CA GLY A 319 16.63 15.06 -1.91
C GLY A 319 16.39 16.41 -2.61
N ASP A 320 15.16 16.75 -2.97
CA ASP A 320 14.77 18.10 -3.34
C ASP A 320 14.50 18.89 -2.05
N ALA A 321 15.52 19.58 -1.55
CA ALA A 321 15.46 20.25 -0.25
C ALA A 321 14.26 21.21 -0.08
N LYS A 322 13.76 21.81 -1.17
CA LYS A 322 12.63 22.73 -1.11
C LYS A 322 11.31 21.95 -1.02
N ALA A 323 11.11 20.97 -1.89
CA ALA A 323 9.90 20.17 -1.89
C ALA A 323 9.82 19.26 -0.65
N ASP A 324 10.95 18.69 -0.23
CA ASP A 324 11.12 17.87 0.97
C ASP A 324 10.68 18.65 2.23
N ALA A 325 11.15 19.90 2.37
CA ALA A 325 10.77 20.78 3.48
C ALA A 325 9.28 21.17 3.44
N ALA A 326 8.73 21.45 2.25
CA ALA A 326 7.32 21.79 2.10
C ALA A 326 6.40 20.59 2.43
N ALA A 327 6.78 19.39 2.00
CA ALA A 327 6.07 18.16 2.34
C ALA A 327 6.11 17.90 3.86
N LEU A 328 7.26 18.11 4.50
CA LEU A 328 7.41 17.98 5.95
C LEU A 328 6.55 19.01 6.70
N GLU A 329 6.44 20.25 6.22
CA GLU A 329 5.57 21.27 6.80
C GLU A 329 4.10 20.86 6.73
N VAL A 330 3.64 20.38 5.57
CA VAL A 330 2.26 19.88 5.41
C VAL A 330 2.00 18.69 6.33
N ALA A 331 2.91 17.71 6.35
CA ALA A 331 2.78 16.54 7.23
C ALA A 331 2.76 16.93 8.71
N SER A 332 3.61 17.86 9.13
CA SER A 332 3.66 18.35 10.51
C SER A 332 2.37 19.08 10.90
N ARG A 333 1.81 19.90 10.01
CA ARG A 333 0.52 20.58 10.25
C ARG A 333 -0.64 19.58 10.37
N VAL A 334 -0.62 18.53 9.57
CA VAL A 334 -1.76 17.62 9.40
C VAL A 334 -1.75 16.48 10.41
N PHE A 335 -0.57 15.97 10.77
CA PHE A 335 -0.41 14.80 11.65
C PHE A 335 0.29 15.11 12.97
N GLY A 336 0.98 16.25 13.09
CA GLY A 336 1.96 16.51 14.14
C GLY A 336 1.40 16.63 15.56
N GLU A 337 0.10 16.82 15.73
CA GLU A 337 -0.53 16.80 17.05
C GLU A 337 -0.58 15.39 17.65
N GLU A 338 -0.76 14.36 16.81
CA GLU A 338 -0.95 12.98 17.24
C GLU A 338 0.25 12.08 16.92
N ARG A 339 1.10 12.49 15.99
CA ARG A 339 2.12 11.64 15.38
C ARG A 339 3.46 12.34 15.27
N GLN A 340 4.51 11.60 15.59
CA GLN A 340 5.86 12.01 15.23
C GLN A 340 6.09 11.80 13.74
N ILE A 341 6.48 12.86 13.03
CA ILE A 341 6.87 12.77 11.63
C ILE A 341 8.32 12.26 11.55
N MET A 342 8.53 11.18 10.81
CA MET A 342 9.83 10.55 10.59
C MET A 342 10.18 10.62 9.09
N PRO A 343 10.94 11.63 8.66
CA PRO A 343 11.41 11.72 7.28
C PRO A 343 12.41 10.59 6.98
N VAL A 344 12.22 9.90 5.85
CA VAL A 344 13.11 8.82 5.39
C VAL A 344 13.50 9.09 3.95
N VAL A 345 14.79 9.26 3.71
CA VAL A 345 15.33 9.43 2.36
C VAL A 345 15.32 8.08 1.66
N ILE A 346 14.60 7.99 0.54
CA ILE A 346 14.62 6.83 -0.36
C ILE A 346 15.11 7.26 -1.73
N ARG A 347 15.98 6.46 -2.35
CA ARG A 347 16.65 6.83 -3.60
C ARG A 347 16.39 5.83 -4.72
N GLN A 348 16.44 4.55 -4.40
CA GLN A 348 16.30 3.48 -5.38
C GLN A 348 14.85 3.08 -5.57
N LEU A 349 14.05 2.96 -4.49
CA LEU A 349 12.64 2.54 -4.59
C LEU A 349 11.83 3.37 -5.59
N PRO A 350 11.90 4.72 -5.57
CA PRO A 350 11.17 5.55 -6.53
C PRO A 350 11.49 5.20 -7.98
N LEU A 351 12.76 4.91 -8.28
CA LEU A 351 13.23 4.53 -9.61
C LEU A 351 12.79 3.12 -10.04
N LEU A 352 12.35 2.30 -9.09
CA LEU A 352 11.78 0.98 -9.33
C LEU A 352 10.24 0.99 -9.45
N GLY A 353 9.63 2.18 -9.49
CA GLY A 353 8.19 2.31 -9.70
C GLY A 353 7.33 2.33 -8.43
N GLY A 354 7.90 2.58 -7.24
CA GLY A 354 7.12 2.66 -6.00
C GLY A 354 7.82 3.38 -4.85
N GLY A 355 7.11 3.58 -3.73
CA GLY A 355 7.63 4.29 -2.56
C GLY A 355 7.51 3.50 -1.24
N ILE A 356 7.48 4.23 -0.12
CA ILE A 356 7.40 3.65 1.22
C ILE A 356 6.10 2.88 1.40
N HIS A 357 4.97 3.47 0.99
CA HIS A 357 3.68 2.82 1.12
C HIS A 357 3.56 1.57 0.26
N CYS A 358 4.11 1.57 -0.97
CA CYS A 358 4.11 0.40 -1.85
C CYS A 358 4.93 -0.77 -1.27
N ALA A 359 6.00 -0.47 -0.53
CA ALA A 359 6.88 -1.47 0.06
C ALA A 359 6.37 -2.06 1.40
N THR A 360 5.23 -1.59 1.91
CA THR A 360 4.77 -1.88 3.28
C THR A 360 3.31 -2.35 3.32
N GLN A 361 2.98 -3.21 4.28
CA GLN A 361 1.61 -3.64 4.55
C GLN A 361 1.37 -3.74 6.06
N GLN A 362 0.50 -2.89 6.58
CA GLN A 362 0.10 -2.91 7.99
C GLN A 362 -0.77 -4.12 8.32
N VAL A 363 -0.57 -4.68 9.51
CA VAL A 363 -1.45 -5.68 10.13
C VAL A 363 -2.17 -5.01 11.30
N PRO A 364 -3.50 -4.88 11.28
CA PRO A 364 -4.24 -4.22 12.34
C PRO A 364 -4.13 -5.01 13.66
N TRP A 365 -4.17 -4.28 14.77
CA TRP A 365 -4.34 -4.88 16.09
C TRP A 365 -5.73 -5.50 16.20
N THR A 366 -5.81 -6.66 16.84
CA THR A 366 -7.06 -7.33 17.19
C THR A 366 -7.02 -7.62 18.69
N ASP A 367 -8.09 -7.27 19.39
CA ASP A 367 -8.18 -7.36 20.86
C ASP A 367 -8.43 -8.78 21.36
#